data_AF-A0A101WFG6-F1
#
_entry.id   AF-A0A101WFG6-F1
#
_cell.length_a   1.000
_cell.length_b   1.000
_cell.length_c   1.000
_cell.angle_alpha   90.00
_cell.angle_beta   90.00
_cell.angle_gamma   90.00
#
_symmetry.space_group_name_H-M   'P 1'
#
loop_
_entity.id
_entity.type
_entity.pdbx_description
1 polymer ?
#
loop_
_entity_poly.entity_id
_entity_poly.type
_entity_poly.pdbx_seq_one_letter_code
_entity_poly.pdbx_strand_id
1 'polypeptide(L)'
;MSNTMKTIIFIISLFTFLLFFILVNFIISPGMILNSTIASFLTALLYIMGYIAALYTQALMKYLYTRSLMKDLNTIKLFPAKTFEIRDRLILLTLPIIAVFMPMVSKMTVARENLVSFAYLAALALIIEALFLINGRTLKIHVTNRGFAINGMDIRLELSIPFSYTNAVGWYPFERIENYLISGSKILLYPTYDMGVITFECSEEEAKQIKGLLVSNRVPERRY
;
A
#
# COMPACT_ATOMS: atom_id res chain seq x y z
N MET A 1 3.25 -6.48 -11.09
CA MET A 1 3.08 -7.92 -10.74
C MET A 1 2.03 -8.54 -11.66
N SER A 2 2.05 -9.86 -11.92
CA SER A 2 0.94 -10.49 -12.66
C SER A 2 -0.36 -10.42 -11.84
N ASN A 3 -1.51 -10.30 -12.51
CA ASN A 3 -2.82 -10.28 -11.83
C ASN A 3 -3.02 -11.53 -10.98
N THR A 4 -2.54 -12.69 -11.44
CA THR A 4 -2.57 -13.95 -10.68
C THR A 4 -1.86 -13.82 -9.34
N MET A 5 -0.66 -13.23 -9.31
CA MET A 5 0.08 -13.08 -8.05
C MET A 5 -0.58 -12.06 -7.12
N LYS A 6 -1.14 -10.97 -7.67
CA LYS A 6 -1.95 -10.01 -6.88
C LYS A 6 -3.13 -10.71 -6.21
N THR A 7 -3.84 -11.56 -6.94
CA THR A 7 -4.95 -12.37 -6.40
C THR A 7 -4.50 -13.34 -5.31
N ILE A 8 -3.37 -14.03 -5.49
CA ILE A 8 -2.81 -14.93 -4.47
C ILE A 8 -2.50 -14.17 -3.18
N ILE A 9 -1.84 -13.01 -3.29
CA ILE A 9 -1.52 -12.16 -2.13
C ILE A 9 -2.78 -11.67 -1.44
N PHE A 10 -3.79 -11.25 -2.21
CA PHE A 10 -5.08 -10.85 -1.68
C PHE A 10 -5.74 -11.98 -0.89
N ILE A 11 -5.79 -13.20 -1.45
CA ILE A 11 -6.36 -14.38 -0.78
C ILE A 11 -5.61 -14.70 0.52
N ILE A 12 -4.28 -14.70 0.51
CA ILE A 12 -3.47 -14.98 1.72
C ILE A 12 -3.72 -13.94 2.82
N SER A 13 -3.82 -12.67 2.43
CA SER A 13 -4.15 -11.58 3.36
C SER A 13 -5.56 -11.73 3.94
N LEU A 14 -6.54 -12.12 3.12
CA LEU A 14 -7.90 -12.41 3.58
C LEU A 14 -7.91 -13.58 4.58
N PHE A 15 -7.17 -14.66 4.31
CA PHE A 15 -7.04 -15.77 5.26
C PHE A 15 -6.36 -15.34 6.57
N THR A 16 -5.35 -14.47 6.49
CA THR A 16 -4.73 -13.90 7.70
C THR A 16 -5.74 -13.11 8.51
N PHE A 17 -6.54 -12.26 7.86
CA PHE A 17 -7.62 -11.51 8.51
C PHE A 17 -8.62 -12.45 9.18
N LEU A 18 -9.10 -13.49 8.47
CA LEU A 18 -10.07 -14.45 8.99
C LEU A 18 -9.52 -15.25 10.16
N LEU A 19 -8.27 -15.73 10.09
CA LEU A 19 -7.62 -16.44 11.19
C LEU A 19 -7.46 -15.54 12.42
N PHE A 20 -7.03 -14.29 12.21
CA PHE A 20 -6.95 -13.31 13.29
C PHE A 20 -8.32 -13.07 13.90
N PHE A 21 -9.36 -12.89 13.08
CA PHE A 21 -10.73 -12.71 13.53
C PHE A 21 -11.24 -13.89 14.35
N ILE A 22 -10.97 -15.13 13.94
CA ILE A 22 -11.37 -16.33 14.69
C ILE A 22 -10.66 -16.37 16.06
N LEU A 23 -9.34 -16.15 16.08
CA LEU A 23 -8.56 -16.12 17.32
C LEU A 23 -9.05 -15.04 18.29
N VAL A 24 -9.35 -13.85 17.76
CA VAL A 24 -9.91 -12.74 18.52
C VAL A 24 -11.24 -13.12 19.15
N ASN A 25 -12.21 -13.62 18.36
CA ASN A 25 -13.51 -13.98 18.90
C ASN A 25 -13.42 -15.11 19.94
N PHE A 26 -12.49 -16.05 19.77
CA PHE A 26 -12.24 -17.09 20.77
C PHE A 26 -11.73 -16.52 22.10
N ILE A 27 -10.81 -15.54 22.05
CA ILE A 27 -10.24 -14.89 23.25
C ILE A 27 -11.26 -13.97 23.94
N ILE A 28 -12.06 -13.21 23.17
CA ILE A 28 -12.98 -12.21 23.72
C ILE A 28 -14.30 -12.83 24.20
N SER A 29 -14.79 -13.91 23.56
CA SER A 29 -16.10 -14.51 23.87
C SER A 29 -16.33 -14.76 25.37
N PRO A 30 -15.36 -15.30 26.14
CA PRO A 30 -15.50 -15.43 27.60
C PRO A 30 -15.61 -14.09 28.35
N GLY A 31 -14.94 -13.04 27.87
CA GLY A 31 -14.93 -11.70 28.47
C GLY A 31 -16.19 -10.87 28.19
N MET A 32 -16.92 -11.19 27.12
CA MET A 32 -18.21 -10.55 26.80
C MET A 32 -19.28 -10.77 27.88
N ILE A 33 -19.15 -11.87 28.64
CA ILE A 33 -20.07 -12.23 29.73
C ILE A 33 -19.91 -11.30 30.95
N LEU A 34 -18.74 -10.68 31.13
CA LEU A 34 -18.40 -9.92 32.34
C LEU A 34 -18.66 -8.41 32.23
N ASN A 35 -18.47 -7.79 31.06
CA ASN A 35 -18.78 -6.37 30.84
C ASN A 35 -18.92 -6.05 29.33
N SER A 36 -20.13 -5.72 28.89
CA SER A 36 -20.46 -5.49 27.48
C SER A 36 -19.73 -4.28 26.85
N THR A 37 -19.42 -3.26 27.64
CA THR A 37 -18.78 -2.03 27.13
C THR A 37 -17.29 -2.26 26.88
N ILE A 38 -16.60 -2.89 27.83
CA ILE A 38 -15.18 -3.25 27.70
C ILE A 38 -15.00 -4.27 26.58
N ALA A 39 -15.90 -5.25 26.48
CA ALA A 39 -15.89 -6.24 25.42
C ALA A 39 -16.05 -5.63 24.02
N SER A 40 -16.95 -4.65 23.86
CA SER A 40 -17.16 -3.95 22.59
C SER A 40 -15.91 -3.17 22.17
N PHE A 41 -15.26 -2.50 23.13
CA PHE A 41 -14.00 -1.78 22.89
C PHE A 41 -12.87 -2.73 22.46
N LEU A 42 -12.67 -3.82 23.22
CA LEU A 42 -11.62 -4.80 22.95
C LEU A 42 -11.82 -5.45 21.57
N THR A 43 -13.07 -5.71 21.20
CA THR A 43 -13.45 -6.26 19.90
C THR A 43 -13.09 -5.32 18.75
N ALA A 44 -13.44 -4.03 18.86
CA ALA A 44 -13.12 -3.05 17.84
C ALA A 44 -11.60 -2.88 17.65
N LEU A 45 -10.85 -2.80 18.76
CA LEU A 45 -9.40 -2.69 18.72
C LEU A 45 -8.75 -3.91 18.05
N LEU A 46 -9.22 -5.11 18.39
CA LEU A 46 -8.69 -6.33 17.81
C LEU A 46 -9.07 -6.47 16.33
N TYR A 47 -10.24 -6.02 15.89
CA TYR A 47 -10.55 -5.96 14.44
C TYR A 47 -9.64 -5.01 13.67
N ILE A 48 -9.33 -3.84 14.25
CA ILE A 48 -8.34 -2.91 13.67
C ILE A 48 -6.97 -3.59 13.58
N MET A 49 -6.53 -4.28 14.63
CA MET A 49 -5.27 -5.02 14.62
C MET A 49 -5.26 -6.11 13.54
N GLY A 50 -6.35 -6.86 13.39
CA GLY A 50 -6.49 -7.88 12.34
C GLY A 50 -6.43 -7.29 10.94
N TYR A 51 -7.07 -6.15 10.73
CA TYR A 51 -7.00 -5.42 9.46
C TYR A 51 -5.56 -4.95 9.15
N ILE A 52 -4.89 -4.36 10.13
CA ILE A 52 -3.48 -3.95 10.00
C ILE A 52 -2.59 -5.17 9.71
N ALA A 53 -2.80 -6.29 10.41
CA ALA A 53 -2.07 -7.53 10.17
C ALA A 53 -2.27 -8.02 8.73
N ALA A 54 -3.50 -7.96 8.21
CA ALA A 54 -3.80 -8.32 6.83
C ALA A 54 -3.04 -7.43 5.81
N LEU A 55 -2.98 -6.12 6.03
CA LEU A 55 -2.21 -5.19 5.20
C LEU A 55 -0.70 -5.49 5.26
N TYR A 56 -0.18 -5.78 6.44
CA TYR A 56 1.22 -6.15 6.62
C TYR A 56 1.56 -7.49 5.95
N THR A 57 0.65 -8.45 5.95
CA THR A 57 0.81 -9.69 5.18
C THR A 57 0.89 -9.39 3.69
N GLN A 58 0.03 -8.51 3.15
CA GLN A 58 0.14 -8.11 1.74
C GLN A 58 1.49 -7.45 1.46
N ALA A 59 1.89 -6.49 2.29
CA ALA A 59 3.17 -5.79 2.16
C ALA A 59 4.35 -6.75 2.18
N LEU A 60 4.37 -7.69 3.12
CA LEU A 60 5.42 -8.70 3.26
C LEU A 60 5.48 -9.62 2.04
N MET A 61 4.35 -10.14 1.56
CA MET A 61 4.33 -11.02 0.40
C MET A 61 4.80 -10.29 -0.87
N LYS A 62 4.40 -9.04 -1.07
CA LYS A 62 4.89 -8.18 -2.17
C LYS A 62 6.39 -7.95 -2.08
N TYR A 63 6.88 -7.67 -0.89
CA TYR A 63 8.31 -7.49 -0.61
C TYR A 63 9.10 -8.76 -0.92
N LEU A 64 8.67 -9.91 -0.42
CA LEU A 64 9.34 -11.20 -0.64
C LEU A 64 9.36 -11.57 -2.12
N TYR A 65 8.23 -11.40 -2.81
CA TYR A 65 8.11 -11.67 -4.24
C TYR A 65 9.02 -10.76 -5.09
N THR A 66 9.01 -9.46 -4.81
CA THR A 66 9.86 -8.51 -5.55
C THR A 66 11.33 -8.76 -5.25
N ARG A 67 11.68 -9.04 -3.98
CA ARG A 67 13.04 -9.39 -3.58
C ARG A 67 13.52 -10.68 -4.24
N SER A 68 12.68 -11.69 -4.39
CA SER A 68 13.08 -12.92 -5.09
C SER A 68 13.39 -12.67 -6.57
N LEU A 69 12.63 -11.80 -7.24
CA LEU A 69 12.89 -11.43 -8.64
C LEU A 69 14.17 -10.59 -8.82
N MET A 70 14.60 -9.88 -7.78
CA MET A 70 15.81 -9.06 -7.83
C MET A 70 17.11 -9.80 -7.52
N LYS A 71 17.08 -11.06 -7.04
CA LYS A 71 18.28 -11.77 -6.58
C LYS A 71 19.38 -11.87 -7.65
N ASP A 72 18.98 -12.01 -8.91
CA ASP A 72 19.90 -12.20 -10.04
C ASP A 72 20.17 -10.91 -10.82
N LEU A 73 19.74 -9.75 -10.29
CA LEU A 73 19.80 -8.47 -10.98
C LEU A 73 20.84 -7.54 -10.35
N ASN A 74 21.68 -6.95 -11.20
CA ASN A 74 22.63 -5.94 -10.77
C ASN A 74 21.90 -4.60 -10.61
N THR A 75 21.86 -4.08 -9.39
CA THR A 75 21.33 -2.74 -9.11
C THR A 75 22.38 -1.70 -9.48
N ILE A 76 22.05 -0.84 -10.45
CA ILE A 76 22.89 0.24 -10.94
C ILE A 76 22.75 1.46 -10.03
N LYS A 77 21.50 1.84 -9.71
CA LYS A 77 21.17 3.01 -8.88
C LYS A 77 19.97 2.77 -7.98
N LEU A 78 19.90 3.56 -6.92
CA LEU A 78 18.87 3.52 -5.89
C LEU A 78 18.29 4.92 -5.70
N PHE A 79 16.97 5.03 -5.82
CA PHE A 79 16.24 6.28 -5.60
C PHE A 79 15.20 6.10 -4.50
N PRO A 80 14.96 7.13 -3.67
CA PRO A 80 13.80 7.13 -2.80
C PRO A 80 12.52 7.15 -3.64
N ALA A 81 11.57 6.25 -3.35
CA ALA A 81 10.28 6.31 -4.01
C ALA A 81 9.45 7.46 -3.42
N LYS A 82 8.76 8.22 -4.27
CA LYS A 82 7.77 9.19 -3.78
C LYS A 82 6.68 8.46 -2.99
N THR A 83 6.29 9.08 -1.88
CA THR A 83 5.44 8.53 -0.82
C THR A 83 3.97 8.36 -1.23
N PHE A 84 3.21 7.74 -0.33
CA PHE A 84 1.77 7.50 -0.42
C PHE A 84 0.92 8.77 -0.53
N GLU A 85 -0.08 8.72 -1.41
CA GLU A 85 -1.03 9.81 -1.63
C GLU A 85 -2.09 9.86 -0.51
N ILE A 86 -2.74 11.01 -0.33
CA ILE A 86 -3.82 11.18 0.67
C ILE A 86 -4.96 10.19 0.40
N ARG A 87 -5.25 9.93 -0.89
CA ARG A 87 -6.26 8.96 -1.31
C ARG A 87 -6.02 7.57 -0.74
N ASP A 88 -4.77 7.11 -0.73
CA ASP A 88 -4.41 5.78 -0.23
C ASP A 88 -4.74 5.63 1.26
N ARG A 89 -4.62 6.73 2.01
CA ARG A 89 -4.93 6.81 3.44
C ARG A 89 -6.44 6.84 3.70
N LEU A 90 -7.17 7.59 2.87
CA LEU A 90 -8.63 7.70 2.96
C LEU A 90 -9.34 6.37 2.66
N ILE A 91 -8.83 5.58 1.71
CA ILE A 91 -9.40 4.26 1.39
C ILE A 91 -9.40 3.35 2.63
N LEU A 92 -8.29 3.31 3.39
CA LEU A 92 -8.20 2.51 4.61
C LEU A 92 -9.13 3.02 5.72
N LEU A 93 -9.36 4.32 5.78
CA LEU A 93 -10.27 4.94 6.75
C LEU A 93 -11.74 4.79 6.37
N THR A 94 -12.07 4.41 5.14
CA THR A 94 -13.46 4.37 4.65
C THR A 94 -14.33 3.42 5.46
N LEU A 95 -13.87 2.20 5.71
CA LEU A 95 -14.63 1.22 6.51
C LEU A 95 -14.83 1.66 7.98
N PRO A 96 -13.78 2.12 8.70
CA PRO A 96 -13.96 2.71 10.04
C PRO A 96 -14.91 3.91 10.07
N ILE A 97 -14.83 4.81 9.08
CA ILE A 97 -15.71 5.97 8.99
C ILE A 97 -17.16 5.49 8.86
N ILE A 98 -17.46 4.56 7.95
CA ILE A 98 -18.81 4.02 7.78
C ILE A 98 -19.29 3.37 9.09
N ALA A 99 -18.45 2.60 9.76
CA ALA A 99 -18.80 1.93 11.01
C ALA A 99 -19.16 2.92 12.14
N VAL A 100 -18.47 4.06 12.21
CA VAL A 100 -18.73 5.11 13.22
C VAL A 100 -19.94 5.96 12.86
N PHE A 101 -20.14 6.30 11.59
CA PHE A 101 -21.22 7.18 11.16
C PHE A 101 -22.56 6.46 10.94
N MET A 102 -22.57 5.17 10.58
CA MET A 102 -23.80 4.42 10.30
C MET A 102 -24.81 4.43 11.47
N PRO A 103 -24.40 4.22 12.74
CA PRO A 103 -25.32 4.30 13.89
C PRO A 103 -25.88 5.71 14.13
N MET A 104 -25.19 6.77 13.67
CA MET A 104 -25.63 8.15 13.84
C MET A 104 -26.72 8.52 12.84
N VAL A 105 -26.61 7.99 11.61
CA VAL A 105 -27.63 8.18 10.56
C VAL A 105 -28.97 7.57 11.00
N SER A 106 -28.95 6.43 11.70
CA SER A 106 -30.17 5.76 12.16
C SER A 106 -30.84 6.41 13.37
N LYS A 107 -30.07 7.04 14.27
CA LYS A 107 -30.60 7.62 15.54
C LYS A 107 -30.81 9.13 15.50
N MET A 108 -30.37 9.84 14.45
CA MET A 108 -30.48 11.31 14.25
C MET A 108 -30.08 12.17 15.48
N THR A 109 -29.29 11.63 16.40
CA THR A 109 -28.90 12.28 17.66
C THR A 109 -27.43 11.97 17.96
N VAL A 110 -26.69 12.99 18.40
CA VAL A 110 -25.30 12.82 18.86
C VAL A 110 -25.34 12.49 20.35
N ALA A 111 -25.44 11.21 20.68
CA ALA A 111 -25.34 10.75 22.06
C ALA A 111 -23.88 10.83 22.57
N ARG A 112 -23.69 10.89 23.89
CA ARG A 112 -22.36 10.89 24.52
C ARG A 112 -21.51 9.67 24.14
N GLU A 113 -22.15 8.55 23.84
CA GLU A 113 -21.51 7.33 23.33
C GLU A 113 -20.83 7.56 21.96
N ASN A 114 -21.38 8.44 21.12
CA ASN A 114 -20.80 8.76 19.82
C ASN A 114 -19.49 9.56 19.94
N LEU A 115 -19.32 10.35 21.00
CA LEU A 115 -18.05 11.07 21.26
C LEU A 115 -16.88 10.10 21.46
N VAL A 116 -17.14 8.96 22.12
CA VAL A 116 -16.14 7.92 22.33
C VAL A 116 -15.76 7.27 21.00
N SER A 117 -16.74 7.00 20.13
CA SER A 117 -16.50 6.50 18.77
C SER A 117 -15.70 7.48 17.89
N PHE A 118 -15.95 8.79 18.00
CA PHE A 118 -15.14 9.80 17.31
C PHE A 118 -13.70 9.84 17.81
N ALA A 119 -13.49 9.74 19.12
CA ALA A 119 -12.15 9.65 19.69
C ALA A 119 -11.39 8.42 19.16
N TYR A 120 -12.07 7.28 19.00
CA TYR A 120 -11.47 6.08 18.38
C TYR A 120 -11.12 6.28 16.92
N LEU A 121 -11.99 6.92 16.14
CA LEU A 121 -11.71 7.21 14.74
C LEU A 121 -10.49 8.13 14.59
N ALA A 122 -10.39 9.15 15.44
CA ALA A 122 -9.24 10.05 15.47
C ALA A 122 -7.94 9.32 15.85
N ALA A 123 -7.97 8.47 16.88
CA ALA A 123 -6.83 7.65 17.26
C ALA A 123 -6.40 6.70 16.13
N LEU A 124 -7.36 6.06 15.46
CA LEU A 124 -7.09 5.20 14.31
C LEU A 124 -6.48 5.96 13.14
N ALA A 125 -6.97 7.17 12.85
CA ALA A 125 -6.42 8.03 11.80
C ALA A 125 -4.95 8.38 12.09
N LEU A 126 -4.62 8.69 13.35
CA LEU A 126 -3.23 8.95 13.78
C LEU A 126 -2.35 7.71 13.63
N ILE A 127 -2.85 6.53 14.01
CA ILE A 127 -2.11 5.27 13.84
C ILE A 127 -1.86 5.01 12.35
N ILE A 128 -2.87 5.14 11.49
CA ILE A 128 -2.72 4.94 10.04
C ILE A 128 -1.71 5.94 9.46
N GLU A 129 -1.80 7.22 9.81
CA GLU A 129 -0.84 8.22 9.34
C GLU A 129 0.60 7.89 9.78
N ALA A 130 0.80 7.48 11.03
CA ALA A 130 2.10 7.05 11.53
C ALA A 130 2.63 5.82 10.78
N LEU A 131 1.77 4.82 10.51
CA LEU A 131 2.12 3.64 9.72
C LEU A 131 2.56 4.03 8.30
N PHE A 132 1.83 4.95 7.64
CA PHE A 132 2.18 5.43 6.31
C PHE A 132 3.51 6.19 6.30
N LEU A 133 3.77 7.01 7.33
CA LEU A 133 5.02 7.75 7.46
C LEU A 133 6.23 6.81 7.63
N ILE A 134 6.10 5.79 8.48
CA ILE A 134 7.16 4.81 8.74
C ILE A 134 7.43 3.98 7.49
N ASN A 135 6.37 3.40 6.91
CA ASN A 135 6.49 2.50 5.75
C ASN A 135 6.94 3.25 4.48
N GLY A 136 6.57 4.54 4.34
CA GLY A 136 6.97 5.36 3.19
C GLY A 136 8.49 5.52 3.08
N ARG A 137 9.22 5.50 4.21
CA ARG A 137 10.68 5.55 4.24
C ARG A 137 11.35 4.26 3.75
N THR A 138 10.61 3.16 3.71
CA THR A 138 11.15 1.85 3.29
C THR A 138 11.10 1.63 1.79
N LEU A 139 10.28 2.40 1.06
CA LEU A 139 10.08 2.26 -0.38
C LEU A 139 11.26 2.86 -1.17
N LYS A 140 11.90 2.03 -1.97
CA LYS A 140 13.03 2.40 -2.83
C LYS A 140 12.81 1.89 -4.25
N ILE A 141 13.28 2.67 -5.21
CA ILE A 141 13.30 2.33 -6.62
C ILE A 141 14.71 1.91 -6.98
N HIS A 142 14.86 0.64 -7.34
CA HIS A 142 16.09 0.03 -7.80
C HIS A 142 16.10 0.08 -9.32
N VAL A 143 17.04 0.83 -9.89
CA VAL A 143 17.32 0.78 -11.33
C VAL A 143 18.31 -0.35 -11.55
N THR A 144 17.94 -1.31 -12.38
CA THR A 144 18.78 -2.48 -12.68
C THR A 144 19.13 -2.52 -14.16
N ASN A 145 19.98 -3.47 -14.55
CA ASN A 145 20.32 -3.73 -15.94
C ASN A 145 19.17 -4.27 -16.81
N ARG A 146 18.05 -4.70 -16.22
CA ARG A 146 16.89 -5.30 -16.95
C ARG A 146 15.57 -4.54 -16.75
N GLY A 147 15.58 -3.48 -15.96
CA GLY A 147 14.39 -2.68 -15.67
C GLY A 147 14.42 -2.06 -14.28
N PHE A 148 13.24 -1.74 -13.76
CA PHE A 148 13.05 -1.07 -12.49
C PHE A 148 12.36 -1.99 -11.50
N ALA A 149 12.82 -2.01 -10.26
CA ALA A 149 12.13 -2.69 -9.17
C ALA A 149 11.76 -1.67 -8.09
N ILE A 150 10.51 -1.67 -7.67
CA ILE A 150 10.07 -0.88 -6.52
C ILE A 150 9.91 -1.85 -5.37
N ASN A 151 10.73 -1.69 -4.34
CA ASN A 151 10.76 -2.60 -3.21
C ASN A 151 10.65 -1.85 -1.87
N GLY A 152 9.96 -2.46 -0.92
CA GLY A 152 9.74 -1.92 0.43
C GLY A 152 8.42 -2.41 1.00
N MET A 153 8.07 -1.92 2.19
CA MET A 153 6.82 -2.27 2.87
C MET A 153 5.70 -1.38 2.34
N ASP A 154 4.93 -1.92 1.40
CA ASP A 154 3.78 -1.23 0.81
C ASP A 154 2.48 -1.68 1.46
N ILE A 155 2.04 -0.90 2.45
CA ILE A 155 0.81 -1.13 3.23
C ILE A 155 -0.46 -0.62 2.53
N ARG A 156 -0.38 -0.17 1.27
CA ARG A 156 -1.58 0.13 0.49
C ARG A 156 -2.39 -1.13 0.29
N LEU A 157 -3.70 -1.00 0.47
CA LEU A 157 -4.66 -2.05 0.14
C LEU A 157 -4.63 -2.25 -1.36
N GLU A 158 -4.09 -3.38 -1.82
CA GLU A 158 -4.12 -3.72 -3.23
C GLU A 158 -5.42 -4.48 -3.52
N LEU A 159 -6.34 -3.81 -4.20
CA LEU A 159 -7.55 -4.43 -4.72
C LEU A 159 -7.25 -5.06 -6.07
N SER A 160 -7.91 -6.17 -6.41
CA SER A 160 -7.88 -6.76 -7.76
C SER A 160 -8.60 -5.90 -8.82
N ILE A 161 -8.85 -4.62 -8.52
CA ILE A 161 -9.44 -3.62 -9.42
C ILE A 161 -8.29 -2.74 -9.91
N PRO A 162 -8.24 -2.40 -11.20
CA PRO A 162 -7.16 -1.56 -11.71
C PRO A 162 -7.24 -0.18 -11.03
N PHE A 163 -6.26 0.10 -10.17
CA PHE A 163 -6.09 1.38 -9.47
C PHE A 163 -4.76 1.99 -9.87
N SER A 164 -4.75 3.29 -10.13
CA SER A 164 -3.53 4.05 -10.47
C SER A 164 -2.73 4.35 -9.21
N TYR A 165 -1.90 3.40 -8.77
CA TYR A 165 -0.95 3.63 -7.67
C TYR A 165 0.39 4.14 -8.22
N THR A 166 0.72 5.38 -7.88
CA THR A 166 2.07 5.91 -8.12
C THR A 166 3.10 5.06 -7.36
N ASN A 167 4.16 4.62 -8.02
CA ASN A 167 5.21 3.78 -7.41
C ASN A 167 4.68 2.51 -6.70
N ALA A 168 3.83 1.73 -7.36
CA ALA A 168 3.40 0.42 -6.84
C ALA A 168 4.60 -0.53 -6.64
N VAL A 169 4.61 -1.31 -5.56
CA VAL A 169 5.67 -2.32 -5.35
C VAL A 169 5.58 -3.39 -6.42
N GLY A 170 6.71 -3.71 -7.03
CA GLY A 170 6.77 -4.71 -8.07
C GLY A 170 8.02 -4.63 -8.93
N TRP A 171 8.10 -5.59 -9.86
CA TRP A 171 9.14 -5.68 -10.87
C TRP A 171 8.60 -5.21 -12.24
N TYR A 172 9.32 -4.26 -12.84
CA TYR A 172 8.99 -3.56 -14.08
C TYR A 172 10.14 -3.71 -15.07
N PRO A 173 10.21 -4.83 -15.82
CA PRO A 173 11.22 -5.01 -16.85
C PRO A 173 11.01 -3.99 -17.98
N PHE A 174 12.08 -3.65 -18.72
CA PHE A 174 12.01 -2.60 -19.76
C PHE A 174 10.93 -2.87 -20.81
N GLU A 175 10.68 -4.14 -21.14
CA GLU A 175 9.66 -4.57 -22.10
C GLU A 175 8.23 -4.28 -21.64
N ARG A 176 8.03 -3.98 -20.35
CA ARG A 176 6.73 -3.60 -19.76
C ARG A 176 6.60 -2.09 -19.54
N ILE A 177 7.58 -1.30 -19.97
CA ILE A 177 7.50 0.16 -19.94
C ILE A 177 7.08 0.61 -21.32
N GLU A 178 5.87 1.15 -21.42
CA GLU A 178 5.30 1.61 -22.67
C GLU A 178 6.00 2.87 -23.15
N ASN A 179 6.23 3.84 -22.25
CA ASN A 179 6.95 5.06 -22.56
C ASN A 179 7.49 5.73 -21.29
N TYR A 180 8.36 6.73 -21.48
CA TYR A 180 8.89 7.55 -20.39
C TYR A 180 8.82 9.05 -20.71
N LEU A 181 8.78 9.88 -19.67
CA LEU A 181 8.86 11.33 -19.75
C LEU A 181 9.90 11.84 -18.75
N ILE A 182 10.80 12.69 -19.21
CA ILE A 182 11.77 13.41 -18.36
C ILE A 182 11.36 14.87 -18.32
N SER A 183 11.12 15.37 -17.12
CA SER A 183 10.73 16.76 -16.86
C SER A 183 11.70 17.36 -15.83
N GLY A 184 12.80 17.95 -16.33
CA GLY A 184 13.87 18.48 -15.47
C GLY A 184 14.52 17.36 -14.65
N SER A 185 14.49 17.49 -13.32
CA SER A 185 15.02 16.51 -12.36
C SER A 185 14.06 15.35 -12.05
N LYS A 186 12.95 15.21 -12.77
CA LYS A 186 11.93 14.19 -12.51
C LYS A 186 11.76 13.25 -13.69
N ILE A 187 11.75 11.95 -13.41
CA ILE A 187 11.46 10.91 -14.40
C ILE A 187 10.08 10.31 -14.10
N LEU A 188 9.32 10.07 -15.16
CA LEU A 188 8.05 9.36 -15.15
C LEU A 188 8.15 8.19 -16.12
N LEU A 189 7.83 6.98 -15.66
CA LEU A 189 7.75 5.77 -16.48
C LEU A 189 6.30 5.27 -16.45
N TYR A 190 5.79 4.93 -17.62
CA TYR A 190 4.42 4.47 -17.82
C TYR A 190 4.44 2.98 -18.15
N PRO A 191 4.08 2.09 -17.21
CA PRO A 191 4.01 0.66 -17.46
C PRO A 191 2.77 0.29 -18.31
N THR A 192 2.87 -0.73 -19.15
CA THR A 192 1.79 -1.13 -20.09
C THR A 192 0.54 -1.70 -19.42
N TYR A 193 0.68 -2.40 -18.29
CA TYR A 193 -0.41 -3.16 -17.65
C TYR A 193 -0.75 -2.71 -16.23
N ASP A 194 0.07 -1.84 -15.65
CA ASP A 194 -0.18 -1.28 -14.33
C ASP A 194 -0.68 0.15 -14.54
N MET A 195 -1.88 0.48 -14.04
CA MET A 195 -2.49 1.80 -14.22
C MET A 195 -1.76 2.94 -13.49
N GLY A 196 -0.64 2.66 -12.82
CA GLY A 196 0.12 3.61 -12.03
C GLY A 196 1.41 4.04 -12.70
N VAL A 197 1.86 5.26 -12.41
CA VAL A 197 3.12 5.80 -12.93
C VAL A 197 4.26 5.54 -11.95
N ILE A 198 5.43 5.15 -12.45
CA ILE A 198 6.65 5.14 -11.65
C ILE A 198 7.29 6.50 -11.75
N THR A 199 7.50 7.17 -10.62
CA THR A 199 8.10 8.50 -10.58
C THR A 199 9.12 8.65 -9.48
N PHE A 200 10.24 9.25 -9.82
CA PHE A 200 11.32 9.56 -8.91
C PHE A 200 12.07 10.80 -9.36
N GLU A 201 12.70 11.44 -8.38
CA GLU A 201 13.56 12.60 -8.57
C GLU A 201 15.02 12.15 -8.63
N CYS A 202 15.78 12.74 -9.55
CA CYS A 202 17.18 12.42 -9.77
C CYS A 202 17.94 13.67 -10.24
N SER A 203 19.27 13.69 -10.09
CA SER A 203 20.08 14.79 -10.63
C SER A 203 20.08 14.76 -12.16
N GLU A 204 20.45 15.87 -12.81
CA GLU A 204 20.52 15.94 -14.28
C GLU A 204 21.46 14.90 -14.89
N GLU A 205 22.60 14.62 -14.23
CA GLU A 205 23.55 13.61 -14.69
C GLU A 205 22.95 12.20 -14.62
N GLU A 206 22.20 11.92 -13.56
CA GLU A 206 21.51 10.64 -13.40
C GLU A 206 20.37 10.49 -14.39
N ALA A 207 19.66 11.58 -14.67
CA ALA A 207 18.62 11.61 -15.68
C ALA A 207 19.19 11.26 -17.07
N LYS A 208 20.38 11.78 -17.41
CA LYS A 208 21.08 11.42 -18.66
C LYS A 208 21.47 9.94 -18.70
N GLN A 209 21.98 9.39 -17.59
CA GLN A 209 22.34 7.97 -17.49
C GLN A 209 21.11 7.06 -17.67
N ILE A 210 20.01 7.40 -16.99
CA ILE A 210 18.75 6.64 -17.08
C ILE A 210 18.13 6.77 -18.47
N LYS A 211 18.18 7.96 -19.07
CA LYS A 211 17.77 8.16 -20.48
C LYS A 211 18.57 7.25 -21.41
N GLY A 212 19.88 7.18 -21.24
CA GLY A 212 20.75 6.27 -22.01
C GLY A 212 20.34 4.81 -21.87
N LEU A 213 20.01 4.37 -20.64
CA LEU A 213 19.50 3.01 -20.38
C LEU A 213 18.15 2.73 -21.04
N LEU A 214 17.22 3.69 -21.00
CA LEU A 214 15.89 3.54 -21.60
C LEU A 214 15.98 3.48 -23.13
N VAL A 215 16.82 4.34 -23.73
CA VAL A 215 17.06 4.36 -25.18
C VAL A 215 17.74 3.07 -25.65
N SER A 216 18.73 2.57 -24.92
CA SER A 216 19.41 1.31 -25.29
C SER A 216 18.47 0.09 -25.25
N ASN A 217 17.46 0.13 -24.37
CA ASN A 217 16.42 -0.89 -24.26
C ASN A 217 15.17 -0.59 -25.11
N ARG A 218 15.24 0.35 -26.05
CA ARG A 218 14.17 0.70 -27.01
C ARG A 218 12.84 1.14 -26.37
N VAL A 219 12.89 1.70 -25.16
CA VAL A 219 11.71 2.32 -24.54
C VAL A 219 11.49 3.69 -25.19
N PRO A 220 10.31 3.98 -25.77
CA PRO A 220 10.07 5.24 -26.45
C PRO A 220 9.88 6.41 -25.47
N GLU A 221 10.38 7.58 -25.85
CA GLU A 221 10.17 8.83 -25.12
C GLU A 221 8.80 9.42 -25.51
N ARG A 222 7.96 9.71 -24.52
CA ARG A 222 6.68 10.41 -24.72
C ARG A 222 6.98 11.88 -24.99
N ARG A 223 6.67 12.34 -26.20
CA ARG A 223 6.61 13.77 -26.52
C ARG A 223 5.24 14.29 -26.09
N TYR A 224 5.22 15.46 -25.45
CA TYR A 224 4.06 16.13 -24.87
C TYR A 224 2.77 15.96 -25.69
#